data_AF-A0A813E4Y3-F1
#
_entry.id   AF-A0A813E4Y3-F1
#
_cell.length_a   1.000
_cell.length_b   1.000
_cell.length_c   1.000
_cell.angle_alpha   90.00
_cell.angle_beta   90.00
_cell.angle_gamma   90.00
#
_symmetry.space_group_name_H-M   'P 1'
#
loop_
_entity.id
_entity.type
_entity.pdbx_description
1 polymer ?
#
loop_
_entity_poly.entity_id
_entity_poly.type
_entity_poly.pdbx_seq_one_letter_code
_entity_poly.pdbx_strand_id
1 'polypeptide(L)'
;ESSTRTPSPEDVESEDCLNFDAPLEQTHAGIAEVFGQMISTSLQSTKWDKRSQALKAITTVLKGLDMQGMAPPGSTGVLHMGKGLILRDRTRCWRLSCQLLNHVMRDKVMPVRLAGLELFMDTFANTEGVAEPVEVRYAAGVLVEHLIDRLGDSNLRLHEAARKCVMFSAERPGMLGLGQVLIRLRERLENAPKGGERTKVHFGVLDAVSILLEHFPGRRADNKRVDSVALDEDEELEDVEEIRTSADSWTVDDVTHFII
;
A
#
# COMPACT_ATOMS: atom_id res chain seq x y z
N GLU A 1 -48.38 -6.31 -27.46
CA GLU A 1 -47.20 -7.20 -27.62
C GLU A 1 -46.10 -6.68 -26.72
N SER A 2 -45.88 -7.31 -25.57
CA SER A 2 -44.84 -6.91 -24.61
C SER A 2 -43.51 -7.47 -25.07
N SER A 3 -42.66 -6.60 -25.63
CA SER A 3 -41.32 -6.94 -26.07
C SER A 3 -40.40 -7.09 -24.84
N THR A 4 -40.28 -8.31 -24.32
CA THR A 4 -39.27 -8.70 -23.32
C THR A 4 -37.90 -8.66 -23.98
N ARG A 5 -37.22 -7.52 -23.89
CA ARG A 5 -35.83 -7.35 -24.34
C ARG A 5 -34.94 -8.06 -23.33
N THR A 6 -34.45 -9.24 -23.69
CA THR A 6 -33.43 -9.96 -22.91
C THR A 6 -32.17 -9.07 -22.85
N PRO A 7 -31.65 -8.74 -21.65
CA PRO A 7 -30.43 -7.96 -21.54
C PRO A 7 -29.27 -8.69 -22.20
N SER A 8 -28.47 -7.95 -22.97
CA SER A 8 -27.33 -8.51 -23.69
C SER A 8 -26.27 -8.93 -22.67
N PRO A 9 -25.63 -10.11 -22.82
CA PRO A 9 -24.62 -10.61 -21.88
C PRO A 9 -23.35 -9.75 -21.78
N GLU A 10 -23.21 -8.71 -22.61
CA GLU A 10 -22.09 -7.76 -22.60
C GLU A 10 -22.26 -6.63 -21.58
N ASP A 11 -23.46 -6.44 -20.98
CA ASP A 11 -23.71 -5.39 -19.97
C ASP A 11 -23.45 -5.86 -18.52
N VAL A 12 -22.93 -7.09 -18.33
CA VAL A 12 -22.55 -7.63 -17.01
C VAL A 12 -21.07 -7.31 -16.68
N GLU A 13 -20.37 -6.63 -17.57
CA GLU A 13 -18.94 -6.33 -17.39
C GLU A 13 -18.71 -5.08 -16.52
N SER A 14 -18.08 -5.33 -15.37
CA SER A 14 -17.25 -4.40 -14.59
C SER A 14 -17.81 -3.80 -13.27
N GLU A 15 -18.68 -4.50 -12.54
CA GLU A 15 -19.03 -4.13 -11.15
C GLU A 15 -17.85 -4.29 -10.15
N ASP A 16 -16.76 -4.97 -10.53
CA ASP A 16 -15.65 -5.29 -9.63
C ASP A 16 -14.43 -4.36 -9.76
N CYS A 17 -14.54 -3.18 -10.38
CA CYS A 17 -13.42 -2.23 -10.44
C CYS A 17 -13.16 -1.52 -9.10
N LEU A 18 -11.89 -1.18 -8.82
CA LEU A 18 -11.52 -0.36 -7.68
C LEU A 18 -12.06 1.08 -7.82
N ASN A 19 -13.09 1.42 -7.04
CA ASN A 19 -13.68 2.75 -6.99
C ASN A 19 -13.56 3.38 -5.58
N PHE A 20 -12.69 4.39 -5.43
CA PHE A 20 -12.52 5.12 -4.17
C PHE A 20 -13.65 6.12 -3.86
N ASP A 21 -14.47 6.45 -4.86
CA ASP A 21 -15.63 7.34 -4.72
C ASP A 21 -16.90 6.57 -4.32
N ALA A 22 -16.81 5.25 -4.16
CA ALA A 22 -17.91 4.43 -3.67
C ALA A 22 -18.39 4.94 -2.30
N PRO A 23 -19.71 5.18 -2.12
CA PRO A 23 -20.27 5.55 -0.84
C PRO A 23 -19.93 4.53 0.25
N LEU A 24 -19.78 5.00 1.49
CA LEU A 24 -19.39 4.17 2.63
C LEU A 24 -20.37 3.00 2.84
N GLU A 25 -21.66 3.23 2.59
CA GLU A 25 -22.72 2.23 2.69
C GLU A 25 -22.51 1.08 1.68
N GLN A 26 -22.10 1.41 0.45
CA GLN A 26 -21.79 0.43 -0.59
C GLN A 26 -20.53 -0.37 -0.23
N THR A 27 -19.49 0.30 0.24
CA THR A 27 -18.28 -0.38 0.74
C THR A 27 -18.64 -1.34 1.88
N HIS A 28 -19.45 -0.92 2.86
CA HIS A 28 -19.87 -1.78 3.95
C HIS A 28 -20.73 -2.98 3.51
N ALA A 29 -21.56 -2.83 2.48
CA ALA A 29 -22.30 -3.93 1.89
C ALA A 29 -21.35 -4.96 1.25
N GLY A 30 -20.36 -4.50 0.47
CA GLY A 30 -19.32 -5.39 -0.07
C GLY A 30 -18.50 -6.08 1.02
N ILE A 31 -18.14 -5.36 2.10
CA ILE A 31 -17.46 -5.96 3.25
C ILE A 31 -18.34 -7.03 3.93
N ALA A 32 -19.65 -6.82 4.03
CA ALA A 32 -20.56 -7.79 4.61
C ALA A 32 -20.61 -9.08 3.80
N GLU A 33 -20.58 -8.96 2.47
CA GLU A 33 -20.58 -10.09 1.55
C GLU A 33 -19.27 -10.89 1.61
N VAL A 34 -18.13 -10.18 1.60
CA VAL A 34 -16.81 -10.80 1.45
C VAL A 34 -16.18 -11.22 2.78
N PHE A 35 -16.27 -10.37 3.80
CA PHE A 35 -15.68 -10.62 5.13
C PHE A 35 -16.72 -11.05 6.18
N GLY A 36 -18.00 -11.01 5.82
CA GLY A 36 -19.10 -11.44 6.68
C GLY A 36 -19.83 -10.29 7.39
N GLN A 37 -21.14 -10.47 7.59
CA GLN A 37 -22.05 -9.49 8.17
C GLN A 37 -21.59 -8.94 9.54
N MET A 38 -20.95 -9.78 10.37
CA MET A 38 -20.48 -9.39 11.70
C MET A 38 -19.37 -8.33 11.64
N ILE A 39 -18.43 -8.45 10.70
CA ILE A 39 -17.35 -7.49 10.51
C ILE A 39 -17.93 -6.16 10.03
N SER A 40 -18.79 -6.18 9.00
CA SER A 40 -19.45 -4.98 8.49
C SER A 40 -20.28 -4.25 9.56
N THR A 41 -21.06 -4.99 10.36
CA THR A 41 -21.84 -4.40 11.47
C THR A 41 -20.92 -3.77 12.52
N SER A 42 -19.75 -4.37 12.77
CA SER A 42 -18.78 -3.87 13.74
C SER A 42 -18.05 -2.62 13.25
N LEU A 43 -17.78 -2.48 11.94
CA LEU A 43 -17.26 -1.26 11.33
C LEU A 43 -18.23 -0.08 11.43
N GLN A 44 -19.53 -0.36 11.34
CA GLN A 44 -20.60 0.65 11.47
C GLN A 44 -20.90 1.05 12.92
N SER A 45 -20.26 0.41 13.89
CA SER A 45 -20.47 0.68 15.31
C SER A 45 -19.99 2.08 15.71
N THR A 46 -20.78 2.78 16.52
CA THR A 46 -20.37 4.02 17.18
C THR A 46 -19.23 3.81 18.17
N LYS A 47 -19.12 2.60 18.74
CA LYS A 47 -18.04 2.19 19.65
C LYS A 47 -16.75 1.92 18.87
N TRP A 48 -15.70 2.68 19.18
CA TRP A 48 -14.43 2.63 18.46
C TRP A 48 -13.69 1.30 18.61
N ASP A 49 -13.83 0.62 19.75
CA ASP A 49 -13.22 -0.67 20.03
C ASP A 49 -13.71 -1.73 19.04
N LYS A 50 -15.03 -1.75 18.76
CA LYS A 50 -15.63 -2.63 17.76
C LYS A 50 -15.09 -2.35 16.35
N ARG A 51 -14.95 -1.07 15.97
CA ARG A 51 -14.39 -0.70 14.65
C ARG A 51 -12.94 -1.14 14.52
N SER A 52 -12.12 -0.88 15.54
CA SER A 52 -10.71 -1.29 15.58
C SER A 52 -10.55 -2.81 15.50
N GLN A 53 -11.36 -3.57 16.25
CA GLN A 53 -11.34 -5.04 16.18
C GLN A 53 -11.80 -5.57 14.83
N ALA A 54 -12.78 -4.93 14.19
CA ALA A 54 -13.23 -5.30 12.85
C ALA A 54 -12.11 -5.14 11.80
N LEU A 55 -11.35 -4.04 11.86
CA LEU A 55 -10.17 -3.84 11.00
C LEU A 55 -9.11 -4.92 11.21
N LYS A 56 -8.83 -5.28 12.47
CA LYS A 56 -7.89 -6.38 12.79
C LYS A 56 -8.39 -7.74 12.33
N ALA A 57 -9.70 -7.97 12.35
CA ALA A 57 -10.30 -9.18 11.80
C ALA A 57 -10.09 -9.26 10.28
N ILE A 58 -10.27 -8.15 9.55
CA ILE A 58 -9.97 -8.07 8.11
C ILE A 58 -8.50 -8.36 7.85
N THR A 59 -7.58 -7.73 8.59
CA THR A 59 -6.13 -8.04 8.54
C THR A 59 -5.86 -9.53 8.72
N THR A 60 -6.52 -10.19 9.68
CA THR A 60 -6.34 -11.62 9.94
C THR A 60 -6.82 -12.47 8.77
N VAL A 61 -7.95 -12.10 8.15
CA VAL A 61 -8.46 -12.77 6.94
C VAL A 61 -7.49 -12.62 5.78
N LEU A 62 -6.97 -11.42 5.51
CA LEU A 62 -6.00 -11.17 4.44
C LEU A 62 -4.72 -12.00 4.62
N LYS A 63 -4.20 -12.09 5.85
CA LYS A 63 -3.05 -12.97 6.18
C LYS A 63 -3.36 -14.44 6.00
N GLY A 64 -4.57 -14.88 6.34
CA GLY A 64 -5.02 -16.25 6.14
C GLY A 64 -5.09 -16.66 4.66
N LEU A 65 -5.50 -15.72 3.80
CA LEU A 65 -5.55 -15.94 2.34
C LEU A 65 -4.16 -16.09 1.74
N ASP A 66 -3.15 -15.38 2.26
CA ASP A 66 -1.76 -15.49 1.81
C ASP A 66 -1.20 -16.91 2.07
N MET A 67 -1.45 -17.45 3.26
CA MET A 67 -0.90 -18.75 3.66
C MET A 67 -1.49 -19.96 2.91
N GLN A 68 -2.68 -19.83 2.31
CA GLN A 68 -3.34 -20.96 1.62
C GLN A 68 -2.60 -21.45 0.36
N GLY A 69 -1.65 -20.68 -0.18
CA GLY A 69 -0.80 -21.13 -1.29
C GLY A 69 0.45 -21.92 -0.85
N MET A 70 0.82 -21.86 0.43
CA MET A 70 2.09 -22.39 0.95
C MET A 70 1.90 -23.54 1.95
N ALA A 71 0.66 -23.87 2.32
CA ALA A 71 0.40 -24.98 3.23
C ALA A 71 0.76 -26.33 2.56
N PRO A 72 1.56 -27.20 3.21
CA PRO A 72 1.86 -28.52 2.68
C PRO A 72 0.57 -29.30 2.42
N PRO A 73 0.45 -30.02 1.29
CA PRO A 73 -0.69 -30.88 1.03
C PRO A 73 -0.80 -31.94 2.15
N GLY A 74 -1.78 -31.78 3.03
CA GLY A 74 -1.99 -32.67 4.19
C GLY A 74 -2.13 -31.96 5.54
N SER A 75 -1.91 -30.64 5.64
CA SER A 75 -2.18 -29.91 6.88
C SER A 75 -3.69 -29.75 7.09
N THR A 76 -4.27 -30.62 7.92
CA THR A 76 -5.67 -30.60 8.39
C THR A 76 -5.89 -29.48 9.42
N GLY A 77 -5.33 -28.29 9.16
CA GLY A 77 -5.54 -27.04 9.90
C GLY A 77 -6.86 -26.41 9.50
N VAL A 78 -7.94 -27.08 9.88
CA VAL A 78 -9.32 -26.77 9.58
C VAL A 78 -9.77 -25.52 10.34
N LEU A 79 -9.75 -24.37 9.68
CA LEU A 79 -10.70 -23.30 9.98
C LEU A 79 -11.92 -23.53 9.09
N HIS A 80 -12.95 -24.19 9.63
CA HIS A 80 -14.27 -24.40 9.05
C HIS A 80 -15.06 -23.07 8.91
N MET A 81 -14.53 -22.04 8.25
CA MET A 81 -15.41 -21.08 7.59
C MET A 81 -15.79 -21.70 6.25
N GLY A 82 -16.97 -22.30 6.24
CA GLY A 82 -17.46 -23.21 5.20
C GLY A 82 -17.46 -22.60 3.79
N LYS A 83 -17.24 -23.49 2.81
CA LYS A 83 -17.14 -23.23 1.37
C LYS A 83 -15.98 -22.29 1.06
N GLY A 84 -14.83 -22.89 0.73
CA GLY A 84 -13.56 -22.19 0.50
C GLY A 84 -13.73 -20.93 -0.34
N LEU A 85 -13.32 -19.80 0.22
CA LEU A 85 -13.07 -18.55 -0.51
C LEU A 85 -12.20 -18.90 -1.71
N ILE A 86 -12.76 -18.73 -2.90
CA ILE A 86 -12.11 -19.07 -4.16
C ILE A 86 -11.05 -17.99 -4.40
N LEU A 87 -9.97 -18.29 -5.15
CA LEU A 87 -8.98 -17.30 -5.57
C LEU A 87 -9.60 -16.00 -6.14
N ARG A 88 -10.76 -16.10 -6.81
CA ARG A 88 -11.56 -14.96 -7.31
C ARG A 88 -11.94 -13.96 -6.21
N ASP A 89 -12.08 -14.40 -4.97
CA ASP A 89 -12.41 -13.52 -3.85
C ASP A 89 -11.20 -12.70 -3.39
N ARG A 90 -9.96 -13.10 -3.71
CA ARG A 90 -8.75 -12.38 -3.22
C ARG A 90 -8.64 -10.97 -3.78
N THR A 91 -8.81 -10.81 -5.09
CA THR A 91 -8.80 -9.49 -5.72
C THR A 91 -9.92 -8.60 -5.16
N ARG A 92 -11.11 -9.18 -4.97
CA ARG A 92 -12.26 -8.46 -4.41
C ARG A 92 -12.05 -8.05 -2.94
N CYS A 93 -11.53 -8.96 -2.11
CA CYS A 93 -11.07 -8.69 -0.74
C CYS A 93 -10.09 -7.51 -0.71
N TRP A 94 -9.08 -7.54 -1.59
CA TRP A 94 -8.06 -6.50 -1.68
C TRP A 94 -8.67 -5.15 -2.08
N ARG A 95 -9.47 -5.11 -3.15
CA ARG A 95 -10.14 -3.87 -3.62
C ARG A 95 -11.04 -3.26 -2.54
N LEU A 96 -11.87 -4.07 -1.89
CA LEU A 96 -12.74 -3.61 -0.79
C LEU A 96 -11.92 -3.14 0.42
N SER A 97 -10.77 -3.76 0.70
CA SER A 97 -9.86 -3.31 1.76
C SER A 97 -9.28 -1.93 1.42
N CYS A 98 -8.85 -1.69 0.17
CA CYS A 98 -8.40 -0.38 -0.29
C CYS A 98 -9.51 0.68 -0.16
N GLN A 99 -10.73 0.39 -0.60
CA GLN A 99 -11.87 1.30 -0.46
C GLN A 99 -12.17 1.60 1.01
N LEU A 100 -12.17 0.58 1.87
CA LEU A 100 -12.35 0.75 3.30
C LEU A 100 -11.26 1.63 3.92
N LEU A 101 -9.99 1.40 3.55
CA LEU A 101 -8.84 2.21 4.01
C LEU A 101 -9.02 3.70 3.70
N ASN A 102 -9.51 4.04 2.50
CA ASN A 102 -9.77 5.43 2.11
C ASN A 102 -10.76 6.14 3.05
N HIS A 103 -11.71 5.39 3.61
CA HIS A 103 -12.66 5.90 4.61
C HIS A 103 -12.07 5.89 6.02
N VAL A 104 -11.47 4.78 6.48
CA VAL A 104 -11.05 4.62 7.88
C VAL A 104 -9.80 5.40 8.25
N MET A 105 -8.91 5.73 7.29
CA MET A 105 -7.77 6.61 7.53
C MET A 105 -8.19 8.04 7.91
N ARG A 106 -9.45 8.40 7.63
CA ARG A 106 -10.09 9.68 8.03
C ARG A 106 -10.83 9.59 9.37
N ASP A 107 -10.93 8.42 10.02
CA ASP A 107 -11.59 8.27 11.34
C ASP A 107 -10.93 9.25 12.34
N LYS A 108 -11.69 9.79 13.30
CA LYS A 108 -11.16 10.75 14.29
C LYS A 108 -10.52 10.06 15.50
N VAL A 109 -10.73 8.75 15.65
CA VAL A 109 -10.34 7.97 16.81
C VAL A 109 -9.00 7.27 16.55
N MET A 110 -7.97 7.64 17.33
CA MET A 110 -6.59 7.18 17.14
C MET A 110 -6.45 5.64 17.07
N PRO A 111 -7.02 4.83 17.98
CA PRO A 111 -6.94 3.36 17.86
C PRO A 111 -7.51 2.78 16.56
N VAL A 112 -8.52 3.44 15.97
CA VAL A 112 -9.08 3.02 14.67
C VAL A 112 -8.11 3.37 13.55
N ARG A 113 -7.52 4.58 13.59
CA ARG A 113 -6.47 4.96 12.63
C ARG A 113 -5.27 4.02 12.67
N LEU A 114 -4.77 3.69 13.85
CA LEU A 114 -3.64 2.77 13.99
C LEU A 114 -3.95 1.39 13.39
N ALA A 115 -5.15 0.85 13.64
CA ALA A 115 -5.60 -0.38 13.00
C ALA A 115 -5.74 -0.24 11.48
N GLY A 116 -6.12 0.93 10.97
CA GLY A 116 -6.12 1.24 9.53
C GLY A 116 -4.71 1.26 8.92
N LEU A 117 -3.72 1.78 9.64
CA LEU A 117 -2.32 1.76 9.20
C LEU A 117 -1.73 0.34 9.19
N GLU A 118 -2.08 -0.47 10.19
CA GLU A 118 -1.75 -1.91 10.19
C GLU A 118 -2.40 -2.63 8.99
N LEU A 119 -3.69 -2.39 8.75
CA LEU A 119 -4.41 -2.94 7.61
C LEU A 119 -3.81 -2.49 6.26
N PHE A 120 -3.32 -1.25 6.14
CA PHE A 120 -2.63 -0.78 4.95
C PHE A 120 -1.40 -1.64 4.63
N MET A 121 -0.51 -1.81 5.62
CA MET A 121 0.70 -2.62 5.46
C MET A 121 0.34 -4.03 5.00
N ASP A 122 -0.64 -4.66 5.64
CA ASP A 122 -1.04 -6.04 5.34
C ASP A 122 -1.77 -6.18 4.00
N THR A 123 -2.55 -5.18 3.60
CA THR A 123 -3.24 -5.14 2.29
C THR A 123 -2.23 -5.08 1.14
N PHE A 124 -1.11 -4.38 1.33
CA PHE A 124 -0.09 -4.21 0.30
C PHE A 124 1.12 -5.14 0.46
N ALA A 125 1.17 -5.97 1.51
CA ALA A 125 2.27 -6.90 1.77
C ALA A 125 2.43 -7.97 0.68
N ASN A 126 1.33 -8.42 0.07
CA ASN A 126 1.31 -9.51 -0.90
C ASN A 126 0.35 -9.20 -2.07
N THR A 127 0.68 -8.20 -2.88
CA THR A 127 -0.16 -7.82 -4.04
C THR A 127 0.11 -8.66 -5.28
N GLU A 128 1.22 -9.39 -5.33
CA GLU A 128 1.59 -10.22 -6.47
C GLU A 128 0.54 -11.31 -6.70
N GLY A 129 0.00 -11.36 -7.93
CA GLY A 129 -1.08 -12.28 -8.29
C GLY A 129 -2.46 -11.94 -7.70
N VAL A 130 -2.58 -10.88 -6.88
CA VAL A 130 -3.87 -10.44 -6.31
C VAL A 130 -4.49 -9.32 -7.15
N ALA A 131 -3.69 -8.37 -7.62
CA ALA A 131 -4.15 -7.24 -8.42
C ALA A 131 -3.13 -6.87 -9.50
N GLU A 132 -3.58 -6.20 -10.55
CA GLU A 132 -2.67 -5.73 -11.61
C GLU A 132 -1.73 -4.63 -11.10
N PRO A 133 -0.46 -4.58 -11.54
CA PRO A 133 0.49 -3.56 -11.06
C PRO A 133 0.05 -2.11 -11.29
N VAL A 134 -0.77 -1.84 -12.31
CA VAL A 134 -1.35 -0.51 -12.55
C VAL A 134 -2.37 -0.16 -11.48
N GLU A 135 -3.23 -1.11 -11.13
CA GLU A 135 -4.26 -0.94 -10.09
C GLU A 135 -3.64 -0.80 -8.70
N VAL A 136 -2.59 -1.59 -8.39
CA VAL A 136 -1.83 -1.48 -7.14
C VAL A 136 -1.20 -0.09 -6.99
N ARG A 137 -0.53 0.40 -8.05
CA ARG A 137 0.07 1.75 -8.07
C ARG A 137 -0.97 2.85 -7.90
N TYR A 138 -2.11 2.72 -8.56
CA TYR A 138 -3.22 3.66 -8.41
C TYR A 138 -3.74 3.67 -6.96
N ALA A 139 -4.02 2.50 -6.39
CA ALA A 139 -4.51 2.37 -5.01
C ALA A 139 -3.53 2.96 -3.99
N ALA A 140 -2.25 2.61 -4.10
CA ALA A 140 -1.21 3.12 -3.23
C ALA A 140 -1.04 4.64 -3.39
N GLY A 141 -1.11 5.16 -4.61
CA GLY A 141 -1.04 6.59 -4.88
C GLY A 141 -2.20 7.39 -4.27
N VAL A 142 -3.41 6.82 -4.21
CA VAL A 142 -4.53 7.47 -3.50
C VAL A 142 -4.33 7.40 -1.98
N LEU A 143 -3.94 6.23 -1.47
CA LEU A 143 -3.88 5.99 -0.03
C LEU A 143 -2.68 6.64 0.66
N VAL A 144 -1.55 6.81 -0.04
CA VAL A 144 -0.33 7.43 0.52
C VAL A 144 -0.56 8.90 0.90
N GLU A 145 -1.49 9.59 0.25
CA GLU A 145 -1.85 10.98 0.60
C GLU A 145 -2.36 11.09 2.04
N HIS A 146 -3.19 10.11 2.46
CA HIS A 146 -3.65 10.05 3.85
C HIS A 146 -2.50 9.78 4.83
N LEU A 147 -1.47 9.05 4.41
CA LEU A 147 -0.29 8.77 5.24
C LEU A 147 0.58 10.02 5.39
N ILE A 148 0.82 10.72 4.28
CA ILE A 148 1.61 11.95 4.23
C ILE A 148 0.97 13.04 5.11
N ASP A 149 -0.35 13.18 5.06
CA ASP A 149 -1.10 14.10 5.95
C ASP A 149 -0.93 13.79 7.45
N ARG A 150 -0.52 12.58 7.79
CA ARG A 150 -0.31 12.13 9.18
C ARG A 150 1.14 12.20 9.63
N LEU A 151 2.09 12.49 8.74
CA LEU A 151 3.48 12.70 9.13
C LEU A 151 3.65 13.89 10.08
N GLY A 152 2.77 14.89 10.04
CA GLY A 152 2.80 16.03 10.96
C GLY A 152 1.98 15.84 12.25
N ASP A 153 1.48 14.63 12.55
CA ASP A 153 0.59 14.42 13.69
C ASP A 153 1.35 14.64 15.01
N SER A 154 0.74 15.40 15.94
CA SER A 154 1.33 15.64 17.27
C SER A 154 1.37 14.39 18.14
N ASN A 155 0.57 13.37 17.80
CA ASN A 155 0.66 12.08 18.46
C ASN A 155 1.82 11.27 17.86
N LEU A 156 2.88 11.11 18.64
CA LEU A 156 4.09 10.40 18.22
C LEU A 156 3.81 9.00 17.63
N ARG A 157 2.85 8.26 18.20
CA ARG A 157 2.52 6.91 17.71
C ARG A 157 1.89 6.92 16.32
N LEU A 158 1.06 7.92 16.02
CA LEU A 158 0.48 8.07 14.67
C LEU A 158 1.53 8.53 13.67
N HIS A 159 2.37 9.50 14.05
CA HIS A 159 3.48 9.95 13.23
C HIS A 159 4.41 8.79 12.85
N GLU A 160 4.89 8.03 13.85
CA GLU A 160 5.77 6.88 13.62
C GLU A 160 5.12 5.78 12.77
N ALA A 161 3.83 5.49 13.00
CA ALA A 161 3.11 4.51 12.22
C ALA A 161 2.93 4.95 10.76
N ALA A 162 2.56 6.22 10.52
CA ALA A 162 2.44 6.77 9.18
C ALA A 162 3.80 6.76 8.44
N ARG A 163 4.87 7.14 9.14
CA ARG A 163 6.25 7.10 8.60
C ARG A 163 6.65 5.69 8.18
N LYS A 164 6.32 4.66 8.98
CA LYS A 164 6.54 3.25 8.61
C LYS A 164 5.80 2.87 7.34
N CYS A 165 4.54 3.28 7.17
CA CYS A 165 3.77 3.01 5.95
C CYS A 165 4.33 3.75 4.73
N VAL A 166 4.84 4.97 4.90
CA VAL A 166 5.52 5.71 3.83
C VAL A 166 6.82 5.03 3.41
N MET A 167 7.64 4.60 4.37
CA MET A 167 8.88 3.84 4.11
C MET A 167 8.58 2.53 3.38
N PHE A 168 7.61 1.75 3.86
CA PHE A 168 7.12 0.55 3.18
C PHE A 168 6.66 0.82 1.74
N SER A 169 6.12 2.01 1.48
CA SER A 169 5.73 2.42 0.14
C SER A 169 6.89 2.74 -0.79
N ALA A 170 7.96 3.28 -0.22
CA ALA A 170 9.20 3.54 -0.92
C ALA A 170 9.98 2.24 -1.22
N GLU A 171 9.93 1.25 -0.33
CA GLU A 171 10.64 -0.04 -0.44
C GLU A 171 10.18 -0.91 -1.60
N ARG A 172 9.00 -0.66 -2.17
CA ARG A 172 8.36 -1.55 -3.15
C ARG A 172 8.21 -0.87 -4.52
N PRO A 173 9.11 -1.16 -5.49
CA PRO A 173 9.02 -0.61 -6.84
C PRO A 173 7.70 -0.95 -7.55
N GLY A 174 7.12 -2.11 -7.27
CA GLY A 174 5.82 -2.53 -7.80
C GLY A 174 4.62 -1.76 -7.23
N MET A 175 4.80 -0.96 -6.19
CA MET A 175 3.73 -0.21 -5.52
C MET A 175 3.83 1.30 -5.71
N LEU A 176 4.91 1.94 -5.30
CA LEU A 176 5.18 3.35 -5.60
C LEU A 176 6.66 3.52 -5.89
N GLY A 177 7.50 2.88 -5.06
CA GLY A 177 8.94 3.06 -5.11
C GLY A 177 9.35 4.41 -4.54
N LEU A 178 10.63 4.53 -4.24
CA LEU A 178 11.18 5.68 -3.55
C LEU A 178 10.97 7.00 -4.31
N GLY A 179 11.23 7.01 -5.63
CA GLY A 179 11.11 8.23 -6.45
C GLY A 179 9.71 8.84 -6.41
N GLN A 180 8.65 8.02 -6.55
CA GLN A 180 7.27 8.51 -6.48
C GLN A 180 6.87 8.99 -5.07
N VAL A 181 7.37 8.32 -4.03
CA VAL A 181 7.16 8.77 -2.64
C VAL A 181 7.82 10.13 -2.41
N LEU A 182 9.05 10.32 -2.87
CA LEU A 182 9.78 11.60 -2.74
C LEU A 182 9.09 12.74 -3.51
N ILE A 183 8.58 12.47 -4.73
CA ILE A 183 7.81 13.45 -5.50
C ILE A 183 6.59 13.93 -4.70
N ARG A 184 5.80 13.01 -4.13
CA ARG A 184 4.61 13.36 -3.35
C ARG A 184 4.93 14.10 -2.06
N LEU A 185 5.99 13.70 -1.36
CA LEU A 185 6.48 14.41 -0.18
C LEU A 185 6.86 15.86 -0.53
N ARG A 186 7.51 16.06 -1.68
CA ARG A 186 7.85 17.40 -2.19
C ARG A 186 6.59 18.20 -2.55
N GLU A 187 5.65 17.62 -3.29
CA GLU A 187 4.37 18.26 -3.63
C GLU A 187 3.61 18.69 -2.36
N ARG A 188 3.67 17.87 -1.29
CA ARG A 188 3.07 18.23 0.00
C ARG A 188 3.73 19.44 0.65
N LEU A 189 5.06 19.56 0.57
CA LEU A 189 5.80 20.72 1.07
C LEU A 189 5.44 21.99 0.29
N GLU A 190 5.38 21.90 -1.03
CA GLU A 190 5.02 23.01 -1.93
C GLU A 190 3.59 23.50 -1.69
N ASN A 191 2.67 22.58 -1.42
CA ASN A 191 1.26 22.86 -1.12
C ASN A 191 0.95 22.99 0.38
N ALA A 192 1.97 23.17 1.23
CA ALA A 192 1.74 23.25 2.67
C ALA A 192 0.89 24.49 3.04
N PRO A 193 -0.13 24.33 3.92
CA PRO A 193 -0.95 25.45 4.37
C PRO A 193 -0.10 26.48 5.12
N LYS A 194 -0.54 27.74 5.14
CA LYS A 194 0.15 28.82 5.90
C LYS A 194 -0.07 28.67 7.40
N GLY A 195 0.82 29.25 8.22
CA GLY A 195 0.68 29.31 9.67
C GLY A 195 1.24 28.07 10.40
N GLY A 196 0.73 27.78 11.60
CA GLY A 196 1.26 26.72 12.47
C GLY A 196 1.14 25.30 11.90
N GLU A 197 0.20 25.07 10.98
CA GLU A 197 0.08 23.80 10.27
C GLU A 197 1.25 23.57 9.30
N ARG A 198 1.82 24.64 8.74
CA ARG A 198 3.03 24.58 7.90
C ARG A 198 4.17 23.87 8.62
N THR A 199 4.44 24.26 9.86
CA THR A 199 5.53 23.72 10.67
C THR A 199 5.37 22.22 10.90
N LYS A 200 4.15 21.75 11.14
CA LYS A 200 3.86 20.32 11.32
C LYS A 200 4.11 19.53 10.04
N VAL A 201 3.64 20.04 8.90
CA VAL A 201 3.88 19.41 7.60
C VAL A 201 5.38 19.37 7.29
N HIS A 202 6.10 20.49 7.46
CA HIS A 202 7.53 20.55 7.18
C HIS A 202 8.32 19.60 8.08
N PHE A 203 8.04 19.60 9.39
CA PHE A 203 8.69 18.68 10.33
C PHE A 203 8.45 17.22 9.96
N GLY A 204 7.18 16.84 9.74
CA GLY A 204 6.82 15.46 9.43
C GLY A 204 7.45 14.95 8.13
N VAL A 205 7.44 15.78 7.08
CA VAL A 205 8.06 15.42 5.80
C VAL A 205 9.57 15.34 5.92
N LEU A 206 10.23 16.30 6.56
CA LEU A 206 11.69 16.28 6.73
C LEU A 206 12.18 15.08 7.54
N ASP A 207 11.45 14.73 8.61
CA ASP A 207 11.74 13.52 9.39
C ASP A 207 11.57 12.24 8.55
N ALA A 208 10.48 12.13 7.77
CA ALA A 208 10.28 11.00 6.86
C ALA A 208 11.39 10.90 5.81
N VAL A 209 11.80 12.02 5.19
CA VAL A 209 12.90 12.07 4.23
C VAL A 209 14.22 11.67 4.88
N SER A 210 14.51 12.12 6.11
CA SER A 210 15.72 11.70 6.84
C SER A 210 15.78 10.19 7.01
N ILE A 211 14.68 9.57 7.45
CA ILE A 211 14.60 8.12 7.60
C ILE A 211 14.72 7.39 6.25
N LEU A 212 14.14 7.93 5.18
CA LEU A 212 14.30 7.37 3.83
C LEU A 212 15.77 7.43 3.37
N LEU A 213 16.48 8.53 3.62
CA LEU A 213 17.90 8.66 3.26
C LEU A 213 18.80 7.70 4.05
N GLU A 214 18.45 7.44 5.32
CA GLU A 214 19.12 6.43 6.15
C GLU A 214 18.84 5.01 5.67
N HIS A 215 17.57 4.72 5.30
CA HIS A 215 17.12 3.40 4.89
C HIS A 215 17.60 3.01 3.48
N PHE A 216 17.63 3.97 2.56
CA PHE A 216 18.12 3.80 1.20
C PHE A 216 19.46 4.55 1.06
N PRO A 217 20.55 4.03 1.62
CA PRO A 217 21.86 4.66 1.48
C PRO A 217 22.18 4.67 0.00
N GLY A 218 22.06 5.84 -0.63
CA GLY A 218 22.39 5.98 -2.03
C GLY A 218 23.79 5.40 -2.24
N ARG A 219 23.95 4.52 -3.24
CA ARG A 219 25.27 4.34 -3.83
C ARG A 219 25.59 5.71 -4.40
N ARG A 220 26.28 6.56 -3.62
CA ARG A 220 26.93 7.76 -4.15
C ARG A 220 27.59 7.26 -5.40
N ALA A 221 27.16 7.73 -6.57
CA ALA A 221 27.68 7.29 -7.86
C ALA A 221 29.18 7.19 -7.65
N ASP A 222 29.67 5.95 -7.57
CA ASP A 222 31.01 5.69 -7.10
C ASP A 222 31.82 6.30 -8.22
N ASN A 223 32.32 7.52 -7.99
CA ASN A 223 33.09 8.30 -8.93
C ASN A 223 34.47 7.64 -9.02
N LYS A 224 34.50 6.31 -9.18
CA LYS A 224 35.48 5.59 -9.95
C LYS A 224 35.41 6.23 -11.34
N ARG A 225 36.06 7.39 -11.44
CA ARG A 225 36.88 7.70 -12.61
C ARG A 225 37.47 6.37 -12.99
N VAL A 226 37.03 5.86 -14.12
CA VAL A 226 37.77 4.88 -14.87
C VAL A 226 39.07 5.61 -15.22
N ASP A 227 39.98 5.68 -14.25
CA ASP A 227 41.39 5.78 -14.57
C ASP A 227 41.62 4.48 -15.33
N SER A 228 41.59 4.65 -16.64
CA SER A 228 41.88 3.65 -17.66
C SER A 228 43.25 3.08 -17.37
N VAL A 229 43.33 2.11 -16.48
CA VAL A 229 44.48 1.23 -16.40
C VAL A 229 44.39 0.38 -17.65
N ALA A 230 45.36 0.59 -18.53
CA ALA A 230 45.53 -0.12 -19.77
C ALA A 230 45.38 -1.63 -19.56
N LEU A 231 44.61 -2.25 -20.45
CA LEU A 231 44.40 -3.68 -20.56
C LEU A 231 45.75 -4.38 -20.77
N ASP A 232 46.13 -5.26 -19.85
CA ASP A 232 46.89 -6.45 -20.22
C ASP A 232 45.84 -7.50 -20.62
N GLU A 233 45.90 -7.88 -21.90
CA GLU A 233 45.10 -8.92 -22.52
C GLU A 233 45.50 -10.27 -21.92
N ASP A 234 44.51 -11.06 -21.47
CA ASP A 234 44.53 -12.52 -21.22
C ASP A 234 43.96 -12.90 -19.83
N GLU A 235 42.63 -12.84 -19.65
CA GLU A 235 41.99 -13.67 -18.60
C GLU A 235 40.57 -14.10 -18.97
N GLU A 236 40.31 -15.39 -18.74
CA GLU A 236 39.19 -16.18 -19.26
C GLU A 236 37.83 -15.74 -18.71
N LEU A 237 36.82 -15.83 -19.58
CA LEU A 237 35.42 -15.51 -19.31
C LEU A 237 34.80 -16.51 -18.32
N GLU A 238 34.67 -16.11 -17.05
CA GLU A 238 33.72 -16.75 -16.13
C GLU A 238 32.34 -16.07 -16.25
N ASP A 239 31.32 -16.90 -16.47
CA ASP A 239 29.90 -16.53 -16.55
C ASP A 239 29.45 -15.85 -15.24
N VAL A 240 29.49 -14.52 -15.23
CA VAL A 240 28.87 -13.71 -14.18
C VAL A 240 27.36 -13.75 -14.40
N GLU A 241 26.69 -14.63 -13.65
CA GLU A 241 25.23 -14.64 -13.52
C GLU A 241 24.72 -13.21 -13.29
N GLU A 242 23.73 -12.81 -14.10
CA GLU A 242 22.99 -11.57 -13.96
C GLU A 242 22.43 -11.42 -12.54
N ILE A 243 23.17 -10.72 -11.69
CA ILE A 243 22.66 -10.19 -10.44
C ILE A 243 21.65 -9.09 -10.81
N ARG A 244 20.38 -9.50 -10.97
CA ARG A 244 19.20 -8.68 -10.63
C ARG A 244 19.53 -7.96 -9.31
N THR A 245 19.53 -6.64 -9.19
CA THR A 245 18.38 -5.74 -9.36
C THR A 245 18.84 -4.31 -9.69
N SER A 246 18.66 -3.85 -10.93
CA SER A 246 18.84 -2.42 -11.29
C SER A 246 17.65 -1.54 -10.85
N ALA A 247 16.62 -2.12 -10.24
CA ALA A 247 15.43 -1.41 -9.77
C ALA A 247 15.58 -0.77 -8.38
N ASP A 248 16.69 -1.03 -7.69
CA ASP A 248 16.93 -0.57 -6.30
C ASP A 248 18.01 0.52 -6.18
N SER A 249 18.56 1.03 -7.29
CA SER A 249 19.64 2.03 -7.27
C SER A 249 19.15 3.41 -7.66
N TRP A 250 19.39 4.40 -6.80
CA TRP A 250 19.21 5.82 -7.08
C TRP A 250 20.05 6.23 -8.29
N THR A 251 19.48 7.05 -9.17
CA THR A 251 20.24 7.82 -10.15
C THR A 251 20.51 9.23 -9.60
N VAL A 252 21.49 9.93 -10.16
CA VAL A 252 21.77 11.34 -9.81
C VAL A 252 20.53 12.21 -10.06
N ASP A 253 19.75 11.89 -11.09
CA ASP A 253 18.54 12.63 -11.46
C ASP A 253 17.46 12.54 -10.36
N ASP A 254 17.39 11.42 -9.63
CA ASP A 254 16.42 11.24 -8.53
C ASP A 254 16.69 12.15 -7.32
N VAL A 255 17.97 12.50 -7.08
CA VAL A 255 18.41 13.27 -5.90
C VAL A 255 18.64 14.75 -6.20
N THR A 256 18.91 15.11 -7.46
CA THR A 256 19.40 16.45 -7.83
C THR A 256 18.41 17.56 -7.43
N HIS A 257 17.11 17.27 -7.42
CA HIS A 257 16.08 18.24 -7.02
C HIS A 257 15.99 18.51 -5.51
N PHE A 258 16.69 17.74 -4.68
CA PHE A 258 16.71 17.88 -3.21
C PHE A 258 17.98 18.56 -2.68
N ILE A 259 19.00 18.74 -3.51
CA ILE A 259 20.27 19.38 -3.15
C ILE A 259 20.17 20.86 -3.55
N ILE A 260 19.99 21.74 -2.56
CA ILE A 260 20.00 23.22 -2.72
C ILE A 260 21.44 23.73 -2.64
#